data_AF-A0A2U1T2U2-F1
#
_entry.id   AF-A0A2U1T2U2-F1
#
_cell.length_a   1.000
_cell.length_b   1.000
_cell.length_c   1.000
_cell.angle_alpha   90.00
_cell.angle_beta   90.00
_cell.angle_gamma   90.00
#
_symmetry.space_group_name_H-M   'P 1'
#
loop_
_entity.id
_entity.type
_entity.pdbx_description
1 polymer ?
#
loop_
_entity_poly.entity_id
_entity_poly.type
_entity_poly.pdbx_seq_one_letter_code
_entity_poly.pdbx_strand_id
1 'polypeptide(L)'
;MGESIQTLHEEYERLSKIPLEGRTDELNQSLRYYAAATAEATVPTRIRQWISNAEKLEQFVAEHSRMPRENSRKRAAKPKRERSLADWVRYQRRIEEKLCDYQARRLEMIEGFTWDPRRS
;
A
#
# COMPACT_ATOMS: atom_id res chain seq x y z
N MET A 1 7.63 -3.42 18.47
CA MET A 1 7.26 -2.02 18.23
C MET A 1 6.79 -1.96 16.80
N GLY A 2 5.48 -1.83 16.57
CA GLY A 2 4.93 -1.82 15.21
C GLY A 2 5.33 -0.52 14.53
N GLU A 3 5.94 -0.61 13.34
CA GLU A 3 6.20 0.57 12.52
C GLU A 3 4.87 1.27 12.21
N SER A 4 4.78 2.57 12.53
CA SER A 4 3.63 3.41 12.18
C SER A 4 3.85 4.06 10.81
N ILE A 5 2.77 4.39 10.10
CA ILE A 5 2.81 5.19 8.86
C ILE A 5 3.57 6.50 9.08
N GLN A 6 3.46 7.09 10.28
CA GLN A 6 4.21 8.30 10.65
C GLN A 6 5.73 8.05 10.61
N THR A 7 6.19 6.96 11.21
CA THR A 7 7.61 6.58 11.23
C THR A 7 8.12 6.28 9.82
N LEU A 8 7.33 5.61 8.99
CA LEU A 8 7.66 5.39 7.57
C LEU A 8 7.83 6.73 6.84
N HIS A 9 6.90 7.65 7.04
CA HIS A 9 6.97 8.96 6.38
C HIS A 9 8.18 9.76 6.85
N GLU A 10 8.54 9.75 8.14
CA GLU A 10 9.74 10.41 8.66
C GLU A 10 11.04 9.80 8.12
N GLU A 11 11.08 8.47 7.98
CA GLU A 11 12.20 7.77 7.36
C GLU A 11 12.35 8.17 5.89
N TYR A 12 11.26 8.10 5.12
CA TYR A 12 11.25 8.46 3.71
C TYR A 12 11.46 9.96 3.47
N GLU A 13 11.07 10.81 4.40
CA GLU A 13 11.40 12.23 4.39
C GLU A 13 12.92 12.43 4.50
N ARG A 14 13.59 11.73 5.40
CA ARG A 14 15.06 11.77 5.52
C ARG A 14 15.73 11.23 4.26
N LEU A 15 15.25 10.12 3.72
CA LEU A 15 15.75 9.56 2.46
C LEU A 15 15.55 10.53 1.28
N SER A 16 14.44 11.27 1.27
CA SER A 16 14.16 12.27 0.22
C SER A 16 15.15 13.45 0.21
N LYS A 17 15.87 13.68 1.31
CA LYS A 17 16.89 14.74 1.45
C LYS A 17 18.29 14.31 0.99
N ILE A 18 18.53 13.02 0.76
CA ILE A 18 19.82 12.49 0.29
C ILE A 18 20.07 12.94 -1.17
N PRO A 19 21.27 13.39 -1.58
CA PRO A 19 21.54 13.75 -2.97
C PRO A 19 21.26 12.60 -3.97
N LEU A 20 20.83 12.92 -5.18
CA LEU A 20 20.46 11.92 -6.21
C LEU A 20 21.61 10.96 -6.57
N GLU A 21 22.86 11.42 -6.48
CA GLU A 21 24.06 10.68 -6.88
C GLU A 21 24.34 9.42 -6.03
N GLY A 22 23.75 9.31 -4.84
CA GLY A 22 23.88 8.15 -3.94
C GLY A 22 22.66 7.23 -3.91
N ARG A 23 21.63 7.47 -4.73
CA ARG A 23 20.36 6.74 -4.65
C ARG A 23 20.34 5.55 -5.62
N THR A 24 19.83 4.42 -5.14
CA THR A 24 19.50 3.28 -6.01
C THR A 24 18.21 3.56 -6.80
N ASP A 25 18.04 2.86 -7.93
CA ASP A 25 16.79 2.95 -8.72
C ASP A 25 15.55 2.56 -7.89
N GLU A 26 15.73 1.58 -7.00
CA GLU A 26 14.70 1.13 -6.07
C GLU A 26 14.30 2.23 -5.07
N LEU A 27 15.29 2.94 -4.51
CA LEU A 27 15.03 4.08 -3.63
C LEU A 27 14.33 5.21 -4.39
N ASN A 28 14.75 5.50 -5.62
CA ASN A 28 14.09 6.50 -6.46
C ASN A 28 12.64 6.11 -6.76
N GLN A 29 12.37 4.83 -7.02
CA GLN A 29 11.00 4.34 -7.25
C GLN A 29 10.15 4.46 -5.99
N SER A 30 10.68 4.09 -4.83
CA SER A 30 10.00 4.21 -3.54
C SER A 30 9.71 5.66 -3.16
N LEU A 31 10.66 6.58 -3.40
CA LEU A 31 10.47 8.01 -3.19
C LEU A 31 9.37 8.61 -4.08
N ARG A 32 9.12 8.08 -5.28
CA ARG A 32 8.00 8.53 -6.13
C ARG A 32 6.65 8.15 -5.55
N TYR A 33 6.53 6.99 -4.90
CA TYR A 33 5.32 6.60 -4.19
C TYR A 33 5.13 7.40 -2.91
N TYR A 34 6.20 7.59 -2.13
CA TYR A 34 6.18 8.47 -0.96
C TYR A 34 5.75 9.90 -1.33
N ALA A 35 6.35 10.48 -2.38
CA ALA A 35 5.99 11.81 -2.85
C ALA A 35 4.53 11.89 -3.29
N ALA A 36 3.95 10.84 -3.86
CA ALA A 36 2.52 10.79 -4.19
C ALA A 36 1.61 10.67 -2.97
N ALA A 37 2.13 10.15 -1.86
CA ALA A 37 1.39 9.96 -0.61
C ALA A 37 1.39 11.23 0.26
N THR A 38 2.47 12.00 0.24
CA THR A 38 2.67 13.15 1.13
C THR A 38 2.63 14.51 0.44
N ALA A 39 2.97 14.57 -0.85
CA ALA A 39 2.97 15.81 -1.61
C ALA A 39 2.02 15.71 -2.82
N GLU A 40 1.50 16.84 -3.27
CA GLU A 40 0.83 16.94 -4.58
C GLU A 40 1.87 16.97 -5.71
N ALA A 41 2.82 16.03 -5.69
CA ALA A 41 3.78 15.89 -6.76
C ALA A 41 3.04 15.43 -8.03
N THR A 42 3.47 15.95 -9.18
CA THR A 42 2.99 15.53 -10.50
C THR A 42 3.46 14.12 -10.82
N VAL A 43 2.85 13.12 -10.18
CA VAL A 43 3.16 11.71 -10.38
C VAL A 43 2.27 11.09 -11.46
N PRO A 44 2.66 9.96 -12.06
CA PRO A 44 1.80 9.23 -12.98
C PRO A 44 0.47 8.78 -12.33
N THR A 45 -0.62 8.77 -13.10
CA THR A 45 -1.97 8.37 -12.61
C THR A 45 -1.99 7.01 -11.93
N ARG A 46 -1.18 6.05 -12.40
CA ARG A 46 -1.05 4.72 -11.77
C ARG A 46 -0.59 4.78 -10.31
N ILE A 47 0.30 5.71 -9.98
CA ILE A 47 0.86 5.87 -8.63
C ILE A 47 -0.22 6.49 -7.73
N ARG A 48 -0.90 7.56 -8.17
CA ARG A 48 -2.04 8.13 -7.45
C ARG A 48 -3.14 7.10 -7.19
N GLN A 49 -3.47 6.30 -8.20
CA GLN A 49 -4.51 5.28 -8.07
C GLN A 49 -4.08 4.19 -7.08
N TRP A 50 -2.79 3.84 -7.04
CA TRP A 50 -2.26 2.90 -6.06
C TRP A 50 -2.39 3.45 -4.63
N ILE A 51 -1.96 4.70 -4.39
CA ILE A 51 -2.07 5.37 -3.09
C ILE A 51 -3.55 5.45 -2.66
N SER A 52 -4.44 5.92 -3.54
CA SER A 52 -5.88 6.00 -3.25
C SER A 52 -6.49 4.63 -2.91
N ASN A 53 -6.01 3.55 -3.54
CA ASN A 53 -6.49 2.21 -3.20
C ASN A 53 -5.97 1.72 -1.84
N ALA A 54 -4.72 2.05 -1.49
CA ALA A 54 -4.15 1.76 -0.17
C ALA A 54 -4.92 2.49 0.94
N GLU A 55 -5.21 3.78 0.77
CA GLU A 55 -6.03 4.58 1.70
C GLU A 55 -7.44 4.03 1.84
N LYS A 56 -8.09 3.66 0.73
CA LYS A 56 -9.42 3.03 0.76
C LYS A 56 -9.40 1.69 1.49
N LEU A 57 -8.33 0.92 1.37
CA LEU A 57 -8.16 -0.33 2.09
C LEU A 57 -8.02 -0.07 3.59
N GLU A 58 -7.18 0.88 3.98
CA GLU A 58 -7.01 1.29 5.37
C GLU A 58 -8.33 1.78 5.98
N GLN A 59 -9.06 2.65 5.28
CA GLN A 59 -10.37 3.12 5.72
C GLN A 59 -11.37 1.97 5.86
N PHE A 60 -11.35 1.00 4.93
CA PHE A 60 -12.22 -0.17 5.01
C PHE A 60 -11.89 -1.03 6.23
N VAL A 61 -10.60 -1.24 6.52
CA VAL A 61 -10.13 -1.99 7.69
C VAL A 61 -10.50 -1.25 8.97
N ALA A 62 -10.32 0.07 9.04
CA ALA A 62 -10.71 0.88 10.18
C ALA A 62 -12.23 0.84 10.44
N GLU A 63 -13.05 0.85 9.39
CA GLU A 63 -14.51 0.81 9.50
C GLU A 63 -15.05 -0.58 9.88
N HIS A 64 -14.46 -1.65 9.33
CA HIS A 64 -15.00 -3.01 9.46
C HIS A 64 -14.19 -3.91 10.41
N SER A 65 -13.05 -3.44 10.93
CA SER A 65 -12.06 -4.19 11.72
C SER A 65 -11.67 -5.53 11.08
N ARG A 66 -11.64 -5.59 9.75
CA ARG A 66 -11.33 -6.81 8.99
C ARG A 66 -10.83 -6.52 7.58
N MET A 67 -10.04 -7.44 7.05
CA MET A 67 -9.64 -7.41 5.64
C MET A 67 -10.81 -7.73 4.68
N PRO A 68 -10.82 -7.14 3.47
CA PRO A 68 -11.81 -7.46 2.43
C PRO A 68 -11.63 -8.92 1.98
N ARG A 69 -12.73 -9.69 1.99
CA ARG A 69 -12.70 -11.13 1.72
C ARG A 69 -12.89 -11.40 0.22
N GLU A 70 -11.89 -12.03 -0.39
CA GLU A 70 -11.91 -12.47 -1.79
C GLU A 70 -12.97 -13.55 -2.04
N ASN A 71 -13.02 -14.56 -1.18
CA ASN A 71 -13.81 -15.77 -1.39
C ASN A 71 -14.92 -15.88 -0.34
N SER A 72 -16.01 -15.15 -0.58
CA SER A 72 -17.25 -15.30 0.17
C SER A 72 -18.27 -15.96 -0.75
N ARG A 73 -19.00 -16.99 -0.26
CA ARG A 73 -20.17 -17.57 -0.95
C ARG A 73 -21.23 -16.52 -1.32
N LYS A 74 -21.11 -15.29 -0.81
CA LYS A 74 -21.92 -14.11 -1.10
C LYS A 74 -21.16 -13.01 -1.85
N ARG A 75 -20.15 -13.33 -2.69
CA ARG A 75 -19.35 -12.33 -3.43
C ARG A 75 -20.22 -11.37 -4.25
N ALA A 76 -21.28 -11.88 -4.90
CA ALA A 76 -22.21 -11.06 -5.68
C ALA A 76 -23.02 -10.07 -4.83
N ALA A 77 -23.28 -10.39 -3.56
CA ALA A 77 -24.04 -9.55 -2.62
C ALA A 77 -23.18 -8.46 -1.95
N LYS A 78 -21.85 -8.48 -2.11
CA LYS A 78 -20.97 -7.46 -1.55
C LYS A 78 -20.95 -6.18 -2.39
N PRO A 79 -20.81 -5.00 -1.78
CA PRO A 79 -20.59 -3.76 -2.51
C PRO A 79 -19.44 -3.88 -3.52
N LYS A 80 -19.60 -3.28 -4.71
CA LYS A 80 -18.57 -3.28 -5.76
C LYS A 80 -17.20 -2.81 -5.23
N ARG A 81 -17.20 -1.83 -4.32
CA ARG A 81 -16.00 -1.33 -3.64
C ARG A 81 -15.21 -2.41 -2.90
N GLU A 82 -15.88 -3.27 -2.11
CA GLU A 82 -15.20 -4.30 -1.31
C GLU A 82 -14.60 -5.38 -2.23
N ARG A 83 -15.31 -5.74 -3.31
CA ARG A 83 -14.81 -6.69 -4.32
C ARG A 83 -13.55 -6.16 -4.99
N SER A 84 -13.56 -4.91 -5.44
CA SER A 84 -12.40 -4.30 -6.09
C SER A 84 -11.19 -4.20 -5.16
N LEU A 85 -11.40 -3.89 -3.87
CA LEU A 85 -10.31 -3.89 -2.89
C LEU A 85 -9.76 -5.29 -2.64
N ALA A 86 -10.61 -6.30 -2.52
CA ALA A 86 -10.16 -7.69 -2.36
C ALA A 86 -9.34 -8.16 -3.57
N ASP A 87 -9.80 -7.87 -4.79
CA ASP A 87 -9.08 -8.20 -6.02
C ASP A 87 -7.75 -7.44 -6.12
N TRP A 88 -7.72 -6.17 -5.69
CA TRP A 88 -6.49 -5.36 -5.64
C TRP A 88 -5.47 -5.90 -4.64
N VAL A 89 -5.89 -6.24 -3.41
CA VAL A 89 -5.02 -6.87 -2.39
C VAL A 89 -4.45 -8.18 -2.89
N ARG A 90 -5.28 -9.03 -3.49
CA ARG A 90 -4.84 -10.28 -4.10
C ARG A 90 -3.79 -10.04 -5.17
N TYR A 91 -4.01 -9.03 -6.02
CA TYR A 91 -3.05 -8.66 -7.04
C TYR A 91 -1.72 -8.21 -6.42
N GLN A 92 -1.74 -7.35 -5.39
CA GLN A 92 -0.51 -6.90 -4.71
C GLN A 92 0.30 -8.09 -4.15
N ARG A 93 -0.36 -9.05 -3.47
CA ARG A 93 0.30 -10.27 -2.97
C ARG A 93 0.96 -11.09 -4.08
N ARG A 94 0.34 -11.16 -5.26
CA ARG A 94 0.90 -11.90 -6.39
C ARG A 94 2.14 -11.22 -6.98
N ILE A 95 2.25 -9.91 -6.84
CA ILE A 95 3.36 -9.13 -7.40
C ILE A 95 4.31 -8.62 -6.31
N GLU A 96 4.29 -9.22 -5.12
CA GLU A 96 5.09 -8.81 -3.95
C GLU A 96 6.57 -8.55 -4.32
N GLU A 97 7.21 -9.48 -5.02
CA GLU A 97 8.60 -9.36 -5.48
C GLU A 97 8.86 -8.20 -6.46
N LYS A 98 7.81 -7.60 -7.02
CA LYS A 98 7.87 -6.47 -7.96
C LYS A 98 7.45 -5.15 -7.32
N LEU A 99 7.00 -5.17 -6.06
CA LEU A 99 6.68 -3.97 -5.32
C LEU A 99 7.96 -3.33 -4.84
N CYS A 100 8.00 -2.00 -4.86
CA CYS A 100 9.10 -1.30 -4.25
C CYS A 100 8.97 -1.32 -2.72
N ASP A 101 10.07 -1.05 -2.00
CA ASP A 101 10.13 -1.09 -0.53
C ASP A 101 8.99 -0.28 0.13
N TYR A 102 8.78 0.96 -0.32
CA TYR A 102 7.70 1.80 0.22
C TYR A 102 6.32 1.17 0.02
N GLN A 103 6.06 0.55 -1.14
CA GLN A 103 4.76 -0.07 -1.41
C GLN A 103 4.51 -1.28 -0.50
N ALA A 104 5.53 -2.11 -0.30
CA ALA A 104 5.43 -3.28 0.57
C ALA A 104 5.21 -2.86 2.02
N ARG A 105 6.07 -1.99 2.57
CA ARG A 105 5.97 -1.50 3.95
C ARG A 105 4.66 -0.77 4.21
N ARG A 106 4.18 0.04 3.26
CA ARG A 106 2.89 0.74 3.38
C ARG A 106 1.69 -0.20 3.49
N LEU A 107 1.75 -1.37 2.83
CA LEU A 107 0.71 -2.41 2.94
C LEU A 107 0.81 -3.17 4.26
N GLU A 108 2.02 -3.47 4.74
CA GLU A 108 2.26 -4.13 6.03
C GLU A 108 1.79 -3.32 7.23
N MET A 109 1.74 -2.00 7.10
CA MET A 109 1.19 -1.10 8.12
C MET A 109 -0.34 -1.14 8.22
N ILE A 110 -1.02 -1.75 7.24
CA ILE A 110 -2.47 -1.87 7.28
C ILE A 110 -2.83 -3.00 8.26
N GLU A 111 -3.65 -2.68 9.25
CA GLU A 111 -4.02 -3.63 10.29
C GLU A 111 -4.66 -4.91 9.69
N GLY A 112 -4.15 -6.08 10.10
CA GLY A 112 -4.62 -7.37 9.60
C GLY A 112 -4.19 -7.71 8.17
N PHE A 113 -3.37 -6.87 7.51
CA PHE A 113 -2.72 -7.26 6.27
C PHE A 113 -1.64 -8.31 6.53
N THR A 114 -1.55 -9.28 5.62
CA THR A 114 -0.51 -10.31 5.61
C THR A 114 -0.28 -10.71 4.15
N TRP A 115 0.97 -10.98 3.79
CA TRP A 115 1.36 -11.47 2.46
C TRP A 115 0.83 -12.88 2.22
N ASP A 116 0.88 -13.74 3.24
CA ASP A 116 0.33 -15.10 3.21
C ASP A 116 -0.83 -15.27 4.20
N PRO A 117 -2.09 -15.10 3.75
CA PRO A 117 -3.27 -15.28 4.59
C PRO A 117 -3.54 -16.75 4.96
N ARG A 118 -2.81 -17.73 4.41
CA ARG A 118 -2.94 -19.15 4.80
C ARG A 118 -1.99 -19.52 5.94
N ARG A 119 -0.99 -18.70 6.23
CA ARG A 119 -0.01 -18.92 7.30
C ARG A 119 -0.30 -18.12 8.58
N SER A 120 -1.38 -17.34 8.61
CA SER A 120 -1.78 -16.47 9.72
C SER A 120 -3.01 -16.97 10.46
#